data_AF-A0A9N7MRV2-F1
#
_entry.id   AF-A0A9N7MRV2-F1
#
_cell.length_a   1.000
_cell.length_b   1.000
_cell.length_c   1.000
_cell.angle_alpha   90.00
_cell.angle_beta   90.00
_cell.angle_gamma   90.00
#
_symmetry.space_group_name_H-M   'P 1'
#
loop_
_entity.id
_entity.type
_entity.pdbx_description
1 polymer ?
#
loop_
_entity_poly.entity_id
_entity_poly.type
_entity_poly.pdbx_seq_one_letter_code
_entity_poly.pdbx_strand_id
1 'polypeptide(L)'
;MAKEQSSSGITVTKAPVEVVIRNDVMKSEVVVTGRTMQLEFRIREPIDHMNLKSFISALIRRPDSGAADDPLCAWLYDTFHSGDPDLRLAVLRHLPSLAAAYLSRAALHKPLAGFESVLLAIYAHETAARSGHALTATIPDLSHPSLYHETSPTANRASTELHLAIVSPSLEPHGTVRSTRRARIVGVALELYYANISEIPVESKIEFCRLCRAWAGPEDADNDVSDDVSRNNGRINLPWELMQPILRILGHCVMGPEKSDELFRSGLAACRSVHGRAMRDINPKAVLASMSLVKLAEASVEVVDYTEIGMSNVISF
;
A
#
# COMPACT_ATOMS: atom_id res chain seq x y z
N MET A 1 -70.34 -26.39 13.97
CA MET A 1 -69.83 -25.02 14.18
C MET A 1 -68.90 -25.05 15.39
N ALA A 2 -67.59 -25.01 15.17
CA ALA A 2 -66.60 -24.81 16.23
C ALA A 2 -65.62 -23.75 15.74
N LYS A 3 -65.45 -22.70 16.56
CA LYS A 3 -64.65 -21.51 16.31
C LYS A 3 -63.16 -21.83 16.37
N GLU A 4 -62.44 -21.47 15.32
CA GLU A 4 -60.98 -21.30 15.32
C GLU A 4 -60.60 -20.11 16.23
N GLN A 5 -59.70 -20.35 17.18
CA GLN A 5 -58.93 -19.31 17.85
C GLN A 5 -57.46 -19.56 17.53
N SER A 6 -56.92 -18.65 16.71
CA SER A 6 -55.53 -18.54 16.29
C SER A 6 -54.63 -18.17 17.47
N SER A 7 -53.60 -18.97 17.73
CA SER A 7 -52.41 -18.57 18.47
C SER A 7 -51.18 -18.83 17.60
N SER A 8 -50.74 -17.81 16.86
CA SER A 8 -49.52 -17.86 16.05
C SER A 8 -48.29 -17.60 16.93
N GLY A 9 -47.58 -18.68 17.28
CA GLY A 9 -46.20 -18.60 17.72
C GLY A 9 -45.31 -18.23 16.53
N ILE A 10 -44.59 -17.11 16.63
CA ILE A 10 -43.61 -16.69 15.62
C ILE A 10 -42.28 -17.35 15.95
N THR A 11 -41.97 -18.44 15.27
CA THR A 11 -40.61 -18.97 15.15
C THR A 11 -39.83 -18.08 14.18
N VAL A 12 -38.95 -17.23 14.70
CA VAL A 12 -38.02 -16.45 13.85
C VAL A 12 -36.87 -17.35 13.42
N THR A 13 -37.10 -18.18 12.40
CA THR A 13 -36.01 -18.72 11.58
C THR A 13 -35.58 -17.62 10.61
N LYS A 14 -34.49 -16.94 10.95
CA LYS A 14 -33.87 -15.91 10.12
C LYS A 14 -33.35 -16.57 8.84
N ALA A 15 -34.12 -16.46 7.75
CA ALA A 15 -33.74 -16.97 6.44
C ALA A 15 -32.42 -16.31 5.97
N PRO A 16 -31.56 -17.03 5.23
CA PRO A 16 -30.36 -16.44 4.67
C PRO A 16 -30.76 -15.35 3.65
N VAL A 17 -30.20 -14.15 3.84
CA VAL A 17 -30.34 -13.05 2.89
C VAL A 17 -29.48 -13.40 1.69
N GLU A 18 -30.11 -13.81 0.60
CA GLU A 18 -29.47 -14.04 -0.68
C GLU A 18 -29.32 -12.69 -1.38
N VAL A 19 -28.08 -12.18 -1.41
CA VAL A 19 -27.78 -10.95 -2.17
C VAL A 19 -27.31 -11.39 -3.55
N VAL A 20 -28.22 -11.34 -4.51
CA VAL A 20 -27.90 -11.56 -5.94
C VAL A 20 -27.55 -10.21 -6.54
N ILE A 21 -26.27 -9.96 -6.77
CA ILE A 21 -25.83 -8.78 -7.54
C ILE A 21 -25.86 -9.16 -9.01
N ARG A 22 -26.95 -8.79 -9.71
CA ARG A 22 -27.08 -8.94 -11.16
C ARG A 22 -26.43 -7.75 -11.86
N ASN A 23 -25.54 -8.02 -12.79
CA ASN A 23 -25.05 -7.03 -13.74
C ASN A 23 -25.52 -7.40 -15.15
N ASP A 24 -26.53 -6.70 -15.65
CA ASP A 24 -27.13 -6.94 -16.97
C ASP A 24 -26.14 -6.68 -18.12
N VAL A 25 -25.02 -6.00 -17.87
CA VAL A 25 -23.98 -5.73 -18.88
C VAL A 25 -22.99 -6.89 -19.02
N MET A 26 -22.81 -7.74 -18.00
CA MET A 26 -21.74 -8.75 -17.95
C MET A 26 -22.21 -10.21 -17.77
N LYS A 27 -23.53 -10.47 -17.72
CA LYS A 27 -24.09 -11.83 -17.50
C LYS A 27 -23.38 -12.64 -16.40
N SER A 28 -22.96 -11.97 -15.33
CA SER A 28 -22.38 -12.59 -14.13
C SER A 28 -23.34 -12.44 -12.97
N GLU A 29 -23.54 -13.52 -12.22
CA GLU A 29 -24.30 -13.53 -10.97
C GLU A 29 -23.32 -13.82 -9.83
N VAL A 30 -23.15 -12.85 -8.93
CA VAL A 30 -22.50 -13.08 -7.64
C VAL A 30 -23.61 -13.43 -6.66
N VAL A 31 -23.69 -14.72 -6.30
CA VAL A 31 -24.66 -15.22 -5.31
C VAL A 31 -23.97 -15.30 -3.96
N VAL A 32 -24.36 -14.42 -3.03
CA VAL A 32 -23.87 -14.46 -1.65
C VAL A 32 -24.90 -15.20 -0.79
N THR A 33 -24.59 -16.43 -0.39
CA THR A 33 -25.45 -17.26 0.49
C THR A 33 -24.75 -17.63 1.80
N GLY A 34 -25.15 -16.98 2.90
CA GLY A 34 -24.91 -17.48 4.27
C GLY A 34 -23.44 -17.71 4.70
N ARG A 35 -23.25 -18.26 5.91
CA ARG A 35 -21.97 -18.34 6.67
C ARG A 35 -20.86 -19.22 6.07
N THR A 36 -21.00 -19.68 4.84
CA THR A 36 -20.01 -20.47 4.13
C THR A 36 -19.86 -19.85 2.75
N MET A 37 -18.81 -19.04 2.57
CA MET A 37 -18.44 -18.54 1.25
C MET A 37 -17.95 -19.71 0.40
N GLN A 38 -18.85 -20.32 -0.38
CA GLN A 38 -18.45 -20.94 -1.62
C GLN A 38 -18.41 -19.83 -2.67
N LEU A 39 -17.22 -19.31 -2.97
CA LEU A 39 -17.01 -18.57 -4.21
C LEU A 39 -17.06 -19.58 -5.36
N GLU A 40 -18.26 -20.03 -5.73
CA GLU A 40 -18.46 -20.63 -7.04
C GLU A 40 -18.42 -19.48 -8.05
N PHE A 41 -17.24 -19.19 -8.58
CA PHE A 41 -17.12 -18.49 -9.85
C PHE A 41 -17.76 -19.38 -10.92
N ARG A 42 -19.08 -19.28 -11.13
CA ARG A 42 -19.74 -19.95 -12.26
C ARG A 42 -19.50 -19.12 -13.51
N ILE A 43 -18.28 -19.22 -14.00
CA ILE A 43 -17.79 -18.62 -15.23
C ILE A 43 -18.52 -19.30 -16.40
N ARG A 44 -19.50 -18.64 -17.02
CA ARG A 44 -20.08 -19.15 -18.28
C ARG A 44 -19.13 -18.94 -19.48
N GLU A 45 -18.21 -17.96 -19.41
CA GLU A 45 -17.21 -17.63 -20.44
C GLU A 45 -15.98 -16.94 -19.81
N PRO A 46 -14.76 -17.06 -20.37
CA PRO A 46 -13.51 -16.64 -19.72
C PRO A 46 -13.54 -15.15 -19.34
N ILE A 47 -13.46 -14.87 -18.05
CA ILE A 47 -13.44 -13.50 -17.51
C ILE A 47 -12.03 -12.93 -17.71
N ASP A 48 -11.91 -11.84 -18.46
CA ASP A 48 -10.66 -11.07 -18.55
C ASP A 48 -10.18 -10.67 -17.15
N HIS A 49 -8.97 -11.09 -16.78
CA HIS A 49 -8.33 -10.78 -15.48
C HIS A 49 -8.30 -9.28 -15.13
N MET A 50 -8.41 -8.40 -16.13
CA MET A 50 -8.47 -6.94 -15.96
C MET A 50 -9.77 -6.47 -15.27
N ASN A 51 -10.89 -7.16 -15.52
CA ASN A 51 -12.20 -6.79 -14.97
C ASN A 51 -12.35 -7.18 -13.49
N LEU A 52 -11.69 -8.24 -13.05
CA LEU A 52 -11.74 -8.65 -11.65
C LEU A 52 -10.99 -7.68 -10.74
N LYS A 53 -9.82 -7.19 -11.19
CA LYS A 53 -9.00 -6.24 -10.41
C LYS A 53 -9.73 -4.92 -10.16
N SER A 54 -10.26 -4.31 -11.22
CA SER A 54 -10.99 -3.05 -11.14
C SER A 54 -12.25 -3.19 -10.29
N PHE A 55 -12.93 -4.34 -10.37
CA PHE A 55 -14.09 -4.68 -9.56
C PHE A 55 -13.76 -4.75 -8.06
N ILE A 56 -12.72 -5.47 -7.65
CA ILE A 56 -12.33 -5.56 -6.24
C ILE A 56 -11.96 -4.18 -5.69
N SER A 57 -11.16 -3.41 -6.40
CA SER A 57 -10.81 -2.04 -5.97
C SER A 57 -12.05 -1.12 -5.89
N ALA A 58 -13.04 -1.29 -6.77
CA ALA A 58 -14.31 -0.58 -6.69
C ALA A 58 -15.11 -0.97 -5.44
N LEU A 59 -15.17 -2.26 -5.10
CA LEU A 59 -15.83 -2.72 -3.87
C LEU A 59 -15.17 -2.16 -2.61
N ILE A 60 -13.82 -2.13 -2.56
CA ILE A 60 -13.07 -1.53 -1.44
C ILE A 60 -13.42 -0.03 -1.29
N ARG A 61 -13.60 0.69 -2.40
CA ARG A 61 -13.88 2.15 -2.36
C ARG A 61 -15.32 2.50 -1.96
N ARG A 62 -16.28 1.56 -2.00
CA ARG A 62 -17.68 1.82 -1.62
C ARG A 62 -17.79 2.32 -0.17
N PRO A 63 -18.66 3.29 0.14
CA PRO A 63 -18.70 3.93 1.47
C PRO A 63 -19.14 2.99 2.61
N ASP A 64 -19.78 1.87 2.28
CA ASP A 64 -20.31 0.84 3.19
C ASP A 64 -19.33 -0.31 3.47
N SER A 65 -18.20 -0.38 2.76
CA SER A 65 -17.22 -1.46 2.96
C SER A 65 -16.37 -1.26 4.23
N GLY A 66 -15.79 -2.36 4.71
CA GLY A 66 -14.90 -2.38 5.88
C GLY A 66 -15.60 -2.71 7.20
N ALA A 67 -16.90 -3.00 7.19
CA ALA A 67 -17.64 -3.47 8.38
C ALA A 67 -17.20 -4.90 8.80
N ALA A 68 -17.51 -5.29 10.03
CA ALA A 68 -17.14 -6.60 10.57
C ALA A 68 -17.77 -7.78 9.81
N ASP A 69 -18.96 -7.55 9.24
CA ASP A 69 -19.75 -8.51 8.47
C ASP A 69 -19.61 -8.34 6.96
N ASP A 70 -18.65 -7.52 6.50
CA ASP A 70 -18.39 -7.30 5.09
C ASP A 70 -17.78 -8.58 4.45
N PRO A 71 -18.48 -9.23 3.51
CA PRO A 71 -18.00 -10.45 2.87
C PRO A 71 -16.71 -10.23 2.07
N LEU A 72 -16.45 -9.02 1.58
CA LEU A 72 -15.18 -8.69 0.93
C LEU A 72 -14.02 -8.78 1.90
N CYS A 73 -14.20 -8.28 3.13
CA CYS A 73 -13.16 -8.32 4.15
C CYS A 73 -12.87 -9.76 4.60
N ALA A 74 -13.92 -10.57 4.76
CA ALA A 74 -13.78 -12.00 5.03
C ALA A 74 -12.99 -12.72 3.92
N TRP A 75 -13.35 -12.48 2.66
CA TRP A 75 -12.64 -13.06 1.52
C TRP A 75 -11.16 -12.63 1.46
N LEU A 76 -10.87 -11.34 1.63
CA LEU A 76 -9.49 -10.83 1.65
C LEU A 76 -8.68 -11.47 2.79
N TYR A 77 -9.28 -11.61 3.97
CA TYR A 77 -8.67 -12.23 5.14
C TYR A 77 -8.35 -13.70 4.90
N ASP A 78 -9.33 -14.49 4.44
CA ASP A 78 -9.18 -15.93 4.20
C ASP A 78 -8.19 -16.19 3.05
N THR A 79 -8.27 -15.39 1.98
CA THR A 79 -7.37 -15.50 0.82
C THR A 79 -5.91 -15.25 1.23
N PHE A 80 -5.67 -14.24 2.07
CA PHE A 80 -4.33 -13.97 2.58
C PHE A 80 -3.81 -15.08 3.53
N HIS A 81 -4.70 -15.70 4.31
CA HIS A 81 -4.37 -16.80 5.23
C HIS A 81 -4.24 -18.17 4.57
N SER A 82 -4.60 -18.32 3.30
CA SER A 82 -4.57 -19.58 2.56
C SER A 82 -3.20 -20.28 2.52
N GLY A 83 -2.12 -19.56 2.83
CA GLY A 83 -0.73 -20.06 2.79
C GLY A 83 -0.10 -20.01 1.39
N ASP A 84 -0.92 -19.89 0.35
CA ASP A 84 -0.49 -19.78 -1.04
C ASP A 84 0.16 -18.40 -1.30
N PRO A 85 1.41 -18.33 -1.79
CA PRO A 85 2.06 -17.06 -2.12
C PRO A 85 1.33 -16.27 -3.22
N ASP A 86 0.73 -16.93 -4.21
CA ASP A 86 0.06 -16.27 -5.34
C ASP A 86 -1.24 -15.60 -4.88
N LEU A 87 -1.99 -16.28 -4.00
CA LEU A 87 -3.20 -15.73 -3.38
C LEU A 87 -2.88 -14.58 -2.43
N ARG A 88 -1.79 -14.68 -1.65
CA ARG A 88 -1.29 -13.55 -0.85
C ARG A 88 -0.93 -12.36 -1.71
N LEU A 89 -0.21 -12.58 -2.81
CA LEU A 89 0.12 -11.52 -3.76
C LEU A 89 -1.15 -10.90 -4.36
N ALA A 90 -2.17 -11.70 -4.68
CA ALA A 90 -3.44 -11.19 -5.18
C ALA A 90 -4.10 -10.20 -4.20
N VAL A 91 -4.05 -10.46 -2.89
CA VAL A 91 -4.51 -9.52 -1.85
C VAL A 91 -3.62 -8.28 -1.79
N LEU A 92 -2.29 -8.45 -1.83
CA LEU A 92 -1.34 -7.33 -1.77
C LEU A 92 -1.50 -6.34 -2.94
N ARG A 93 -1.90 -6.81 -4.13
CA ARG A 93 -2.20 -5.94 -5.29
C ARG A 93 -3.30 -4.91 -5.01
N HIS A 94 -4.20 -5.18 -4.08
CA HIS A 94 -5.29 -4.28 -3.67
C HIS A 94 -5.00 -3.53 -2.36
N LEU A 95 -3.81 -3.73 -1.77
CA LEU A 95 -3.42 -3.07 -0.52
C LEU A 95 -3.41 -1.53 -0.61
N PRO A 96 -2.95 -0.87 -1.70
CA PRO A 96 -3.03 0.58 -1.80
C PRO A 96 -4.46 1.10 -1.61
N SER A 97 -5.43 0.52 -2.33
CA SER A 97 -6.84 0.90 -2.25
C SER A 97 -7.42 0.61 -0.86
N LEU A 98 -7.06 -0.53 -0.25
CA LEU A 98 -7.46 -0.89 1.12
C LEU A 98 -6.92 0.10 2.15
N ALA A 99 -5.62 0.42 2.09
CA ALA A 99 -4.97 1.36 2.98
C ALA A 99 -5.57 2.76 2.85
N ALA A 100 -5.86 3.22 1.63
CA ALA A 100 -6.49 4.51 1.42
C ALA A 100 -7.91 4.57 1.97
N ALA A 101 -8.75 3.58 1.64
CA ALA A 101 -10.11 3.51 2.15
C ALA A 101 -10.14 3.46 3.68
N TYR A 102 -9.25 2.65 4.28
CA TYR A 102 -9.11 2.54 5.72
C TYR A 102 -8.65 3.85 6.36
N LEU A 103 -7.54 4.44 5.92
CA LEU A 103 -6.98 5.66 6.52
C LEU A 103 -7.94 6.85 6.43
N SER A 104 -8.58 7.05 5.27
CA SER A 104 -9.57 8.12 5.08
C SER A 104 -10.76 7.97 6.03
N ARG A 105 -11.31 6.75 6.17
CA ARG A 105 -12.49 6.50 7.01
C ARG A 105 -12.15 6.45 8.50
N ALA A 106 -10.95 5.99 8.84
CA ALA A 106 -10.48 5.94 10.22
C ALA A 106 -10.18 7.34 10.78
N ALA A 107 -9.92 8.34 9.92
CA ALA A 107 -9.89 9.75 10.28
C ALA A 107 -11.30 10.31 10.60
N LEU A 108 -12.35 9.69 10.07
CA LEU A 108 -13.76 10.04 10.34
C LEU A 108 -14.37 9.24 11.51
N HIS A 109 -13.55 8.52 12.28
CA HIS A 109 -13.99 7.68 13.40
C HIS A 109 -15.07 6.63 13.04
N LYS A 110 -15.13 6.18 11.78
CA LYS A 110 -16.03 5.10 11.36
C LYS A 110 -15.50 3.75 11.89
N PRO A 111 -16.38 2.84 12.36
CA PRO A 111 -15.97 1.48 12.71
C PRO A 111 -15.60 0.71 11.44
N LEU A 112 -14.38 0.16 11.40
CA LEU A 112 -13.80 -0.49 10.21
C LEU A 112 -13.21 -1.86 10.55
N ALA A 113 -13.88 -2.61 11.44
CA ALA A 113 -13.37 -3.86 11.99
C ALA A 113 -13.00 -4.90 10.90
N GLY A 114 -13.69 -4.91 9.76
CA GLY A 114 -13.36 -5.76 8.62
C GLY A 114 -12.00 -5.40 8.02
N PHE A 115 -11.78 -4.13 7.66
CA PHE A 115 -10.48 -3.67 7.16
C PHE A 115 -9.36 -3.84 8.19
N GLU A 116 -9.65 -3.59 9.47
CA GLU A 116 -8.71 -3.78 10.57
C GLU A 116 -8.28 -5.25 10.70
N SER A 117 -9.20 -6.20 10.50
CA SER A 117 -8.89 -7.63 10.53
C SER A 117 -7.92 -8.04 9.42
N VAL A 118 -8.12 -7.52 8.19
CA VAL A 118 -7.23 -7.80 7.04
C VAL A 118 -5.85 -7.16 7.25
N LEU A 119 -5.79 -5.92 7.75
CA LEU A 119 -4.52 -5.26 8.04
C LEU A 119 -3.77 -5.94 9.19
N LEU A 120 -4.48 -6.41 10.23
CA LEU A 120 -3.89 -7.19 11.31
C LEU A 120 -3.39 -8.55 10.84
N ALA A 121 -4.09 -9.20 9.92
CA ALA A 121 -3.63 -10.45 9.29
C ALA A 121 -2.26 -10.27 8.61
N ILE A 122 -2.16 -9.22 7.80
CA ILE A 122 -0.92 -8.87 7.09
C ILE A 122 0.19 -8.54 8.10
N TYR A 123 -0.13 -7.76 9.13
CA TYR A 123 0.83 -7.40 10.18
C TYR A 123 1.31 -8.62 10.98
N ALA A 124 0.40 -9.54 11.32
CA ALA A 124 0.72 -10.77 12.05
C ALA A 124 1.62 -11.69 11.21
N HIS A 125 1.38 -11.78 9.89
CA HIS A 125 2.24 -12.51 8.97
C HIS A 125 3.68 -11.98 8.98
N GLU A 126 3.86 -10.66 8.86
CA GLU A 126 5.18 -10.02 8.95
C GLU A 126 5.83 -10.21 10.32
N THR A 127 5.05 -10.11 11.40
CA THR A 127 5.54 -10.29 12.76
C THR A 127 6.07 -11.71 12.98
N ALA A 128 5.35 -12.71 12.48
CA ALA A 128 5.76 -14.10 12.52
C ALA A 128 7.02 -14.34 11.67
N ALA A 129 7.08 -13.78 10.46
CA ALA A 129 8.24 -13.89 9.58
C ALA A 129 9.52 -13.31 10.22
N ARG A 130 9.41 -12.21 10.97
CA ARG A 130 10.54 -11.58 11.67
C ARG A 130 10.88 -12.22 13.02
N SER A 131 10.05 -13.14 13.52
CA SER A 131 10.17 -13.69 14.88
C SER A 131 10.31 -12.59 15.97
N GLY A 132 9.65 -11.45 15.76
CA GLY A 132 9.73 -10.28 16.65
C GLY A 132 11.01 -9.44 16.57
N HIS A 133 11.98 -9.79 15.72
CA HIS A 133 13.24 -9.04 15.59
C HIS A 133 13.10 -7.79 14.72
N ALA A 134 13.99 -6.83 14.93
CA ALA A 134 14.12 -5.68 14.05
C ALA A 134 14.77 -6.08 12.71
N LEU A 135 14.37 -5.41 11.63
CA LEU A 135 15.05 -5.54 10.35
C LEU A 135 16.31 -4.67 10.37
N THR A 136 17.48 -5.30 10.34
CA THR A 136 18.78 -4.60 10.38
C THR A 136 19.53 -4.74 9.06
N ALA A 137 20.33 -3.73 8.72
CA ALA A 137 21.27 -3.76 7.62
C ALA A 137 22.66 -3.32 8.11
N THR A 138 23.70 -4.01 7.69
CA THR A 138 25.08 -3.62 7.98
C THR A 138 25.46 -2.43 7.11
N ILE A 139 25.91 -1.33 7.71
CA ILE A 139 26.40 -0.17 6.96
C ILE A 139 27.82 -0.50 6.47
N PRO A 140 28.06 -0.49 5.14
CA PRO A 140 29.41 -0.68 4.62
C PRO A 140 30.33 0.44 5.09
N ASP A 141 31.55 0.07 5.49
CA ASP A 141 32.62 1.00 5.84
C ASP A 141 33.81 0.78 4.91
N LEU A 142 34.36 1.87 4.35
CA LEU A 142 35.54 1.87 3.48
C LEU A 142 36.83 1.48 4.22
N SER A 143 36.79 1.40 5.55
CA SER A 143 37.88 0.91 6.39
C SER A 143 37.97 -0.62 6.38
N HIS A 144 36.96 -1.32 5.88
CA HIS A 144 36.95 -2.77 5.73
C HIS A 144 36.97 -3.16 4.24
N PRO A 145 37.71 -4.23 3.87
CA PRO A 145 37.66 -4.73 2.51
C PRO A 145 36.23 -5.22 2.18
N SER A 146 35.82 -5.02 0.94
CA SER A 146 34.51 -5.40 0.43
C SER A 146 34.66 -6.03 -0.96
N LEU A 147 33.57 -6.55 -1.52
CA LEU A 147 33.55 -7.12 -2.87
C LEU A 147 34.09 -6.15 -3.95
N TYR A 148 33.97 -4.84 -3.72
CA TYR A 148 34.32 -3.81 -4.70
C TYR A 148 35.59 -3.01 -4.36
N HIS A 149 36.18 -3.21 -3.18
CA HIS A 149 37.30 -2.40 -2.71
C HIS A 149 38.19 -3.16 -1.73
N GLU A 150 39.51 -3.11 -1.94
CA GLU A 150 40.52 -3.60 -1.01
C GLU A 150 41.13 -2.45 -0.19
N THR A 151 41.35 -2.70 1.09
CA THR A 151 41.95 -1.71 1.99
C THR A 151 43.47 -1.72 1.90
N SER A 152 44.09 -0.56 1.65
CA SER A 152 45.56 -0.41 1.66
C SER A 152 46.14 -0.61 3.08
N PRO A 153 47.23 -1.40 3.23
CA PRO A 153 47.82 -1.72 4.52
C PRO A 153 48.54 -0.55 5.22
N THR A 154 48.73 0.60 4.55
CA THR A 154 49.51 1.74 5.06
C THR A 154 48.66 2.86 5.68
N ALA A 155 47.33 2.75 5.63
CA ALA A 155 46.45 3.76 6.19
C ALA A 155 46.20 3.49 7.68
N ASN A 156 46.82 4.27 8.57
CA ASN A 156 46.44 4.33 9.98
C ASN A 156 44.97 4.76 10.08
N ARG A 157 44.06 3.80 10.30
CA ARG A 157 42.64 4.08 10.49
C ARG A 157 42.16 3.37 11.74
N ALA A 158 41.66 4.16 12.68
CA ALA A 158 40.92 3.67 13.83
C ALA A 158 39.60 3.09 13.31
N SER A 159 39.57 1.78 13.03
CA SER A 159 38.34 1.07 12.70
C SER A 159 37.47 1.01 13.95
N THR A 160 36.26 1.54 13.83
CA THR A 160 35.17 1.29 14.78
C THR A 160 34.30 0.16 14.28
N GLU A 161 33.80 -0.61 15.23
CA GLU A 161 32.85 -1.73 15.13
C GLU A 161 31.83 -1.61 13.99
N LEU A 162 31.53 -2.73 13.31
CA LEU A 162 30.56 -2.81 12.22
C LEU A 162 29.22 -2.15 12.61
N HIS A 163 28.92 -1.00 12.02
CA HIS A 163 27.71 -0.25 12.35
C HIS A 163 26.46 -0.94 11.77
N LEU A 164 25.63 -1.51 12.65
CA LEU A 164 24.31 -2.03 12.30
C LEU A 164 23.29 -0.89 12.27
N ALA A 165 22.61 -0.70 11.13
CA ALA A 165 21.48 0.20 10.98
C ALA A 165 20.16 -0.56 11.17
N ILE A 166 19.22 0.03 11.91
CA ILE A 166 17.85 -0.48 12.00
C ILE A 166 17.03 0.11 10.85
N VAL A 167 16.62 -0.74 9.91
CA VAL A 167 15.81 -0.37 8.73
C VAL A 167 14.33 -0.28 9.08
N SER A 168 13.85 -1.21 9.90
CA SER A 168 12.49 -1.30 10.41
C SER A 168 12.54 -1.82 11.85
N PRO A 169 11.90 -1.17 12.83
CA PRO A 169 11.95 -1.60 14.22
C PRO A 169 11.28 -2.97 14.41
N SER A 170 11.58 -3.60 15.56
CA SER A 170 10.94 -4.85 15.99
C SER A 170 9.42 -4.76 15.98
N LEU A 171 8.78 -5.90 15.74
CA LEU A 171 7.33 -6.01 15.67
C LEU A 171 6.81 -6.80 16.87
N GLU A 172 5.82 -6.24 17.54
CA GLU A 172 5.11 -6.89 18.65
C GLU A 172 3.76 -7.41 18.15
N PRO A 173 3.28 -8.60 18.53
CA PRO A 173 1.96 -9.06 18.14
C PRO A 173 0.85 -8.14 18.66
N HIS A 174 -0.12 -7.81 17.79
CA HIS A 174 -1.27 -6.98 18.15
C HIS A 174 -2.58 -7.69 17.79
N GLY A 175 -3.55 -7.69 18.71
CA GLY A 175 -4.89 -8.25 18.47
C GLY A 175 -5.95 -7.24 18.03
N THR A 176 -5.67 -5.93 18.13
CA THR A 176 -6.60 -4.85 17.77
C THR A 176 -5.84 -3.65 17.21
N VAL A 177 -6.46 -2.89 16.29
CA VAL A 177 -5.87 -1.68 15.71
C VAL A 177 -6.20 -0.47 16.58
N ARG A 178 -5.22 0.01 17.35
CA ARG A 178 -5.35 1.26 18.11
C ARG A 178 -4.88 2.46 17.29
N SER A 179 -5.43 3.65 17.54
CA SER A 179 -5.06 4.89 16.84
C SER A 179 -3.56 5.18 16.88
N THR A 180 -2.90 4.93 18.01
CA THR A 180 -1.44 5.11 18.21
C THR A 180 -0.58 4.15 17.41
N ARG A 181 -1.11 2.96 17.07
CA ARG A 181 -0.40 1.91 16.32
C ARG A 181 -0.81 1.82 14.87
N ARG A 182 -1.93 2.47 14.49
CA ARG A 182 -2.52 2.44 13.14
C ARG A 182 -1.50 2.70 12.04
N ALA A 183 -0.73 3.78 12.17
CA ALA A 183 0.26 4.15 11.17
C ALA A 183 1.36 3.09 11.02
N ARG A 184 1.78 2.46 12.13
CA ARG A 184 2.77 1.39 12.09
C ARG A 184 2.21 0.11 11.47
N ILE A 185 0.97 -0.27 11.78
CA ILE A 185 0.31 -1.45 11.21
C ILE A 185 0.17 -1.30 9.69
N VAL A 186 -0.37 -0.16 9.24
CA VAL A 186 -0.48 0.14 7.80
C VAL A 186 0.90 0.25 7.16
N GLY A 187 1.86 0.88 7.84
CA GLY A 187 3.24 0.99 7.36
C GLY A 187 3.91 -0.36 7.13
N VAL A 188 3.74 -1.32 8.04
CA VAL A 188 4.26 -2.69 7.87
C VAL A 188 3.56 -3.43 6.72
N ALA A 189 2.25 -3.23 6.54
CA ALA A 189 1.57 -3.78 5.37
C ALA A 189 2.18 -3.21 4.06
N LEU A 190 2.47 -1.91 4.02
CA LEU A 190 3.17 -1.29 2.88
C LEU A 190 4.63 -1.76 2.73
N GLU A 191 5.32 -2.10 3.83
CA GLU A 191 6.63 -2.75 3.77
C GLU A 191 6.54 -4.12 3.08
N LEU A 192 5.53 -4.94 3.39
CA LEU A 192 5.32 -6.23 2.71
C LEU A 192 4.95 -6.05 1.23
N TYR A 193 4.13 -5.04 0.91
CA TYR A 193 3.87 -4.67 -0.49
C TYR A 193 5.17 -4.29 -1.22
N TYR A 194 6.03 -3.48 -0.58
CA TYR A 194 7.32 -3.11 -1.14
C TYR A 194 8.26 -4.32 -1.30
N ALA A 195 8.23 -5.28 -0.37
CA ALA A 195 9.03 -6.51 -0.47
C ALA A 195 8.66 -7.36 -1.70
N ASN A 196 7.41 -7.26 -2.17
CA ASN A 196 6.91 -7.97 -3.35
C ASN A 196 6.78 -7.06 -4.59
N ILE A 197 7.35 -5.85 -4.57
CA ILE A 197 7.07 -4.80 -5.56
C ILE A 197 7.37 -5.19 -7.00
N SER A 198 8.31 -6.12 -7.22
CA SER A 198 8.65 -6.64 -8.54
C SER A 198 7.52 -7.48 -9.16
N GLU A 199 6.71 -8.15 -8.33
CA GLU A 199 5.59 -8.99 -8.77
C GLU A 199 4.24 -8.22 -8.77
N ILE A 200 4.26 -7.00 -8.23
CA ILE A 200 3.10 -6.11 -8.24
C ILE A 200 2.96 -5.45 -9.62
N PRO A 201 1.76 -5.47 -10.22
CA PRO A 201 1.52 -4.91 -11.54
C PRO A 201 1.56 -3.37 -11.54
N VAL A 202 1.91 -2.79 -12.68
CA VAL A 202 2.04 -1.33 -12.88
C VAL A 202 0.81 -0.58 -12.41
N GLU A 203 -0.39 -1.09 -12.72
CA GLU A 203 -1.64 -0.38 -12.43
C GLU A 203 -1.84 -0.17 -10.92
N SER A 204 -1.43 -1.14 -10.10
CA SER A 204 -1.47 -1.04 -8.64
C SER A 204 -0.48 0.02 -8.13
N LYS A 205 0.71 0.10 -8.73
CA LYS A 205 1.74 1.11 -8.43
C LYS A 205 1.28 2.52 -8.83
N ILE A 206 0.64 2.67 -9.99
CA ILE A 206 0.06 3.94 -10.44
C ILE A 206 -1.07 4.36 -9.49
N GLU A 207 -1.98 3.44 -9.12
CA GLU A 207 -3.02 3.75 -8.16
C GLU A 207 -2.45 4.16 -6.80
N PHE A 208 -1.40 3.48 -6.32
CA PHE A 208 -0.68 3.90 -5.11
C PHE A 208 -0.17 5.35 -5.19
N CYS A 209 0.41 5.75 -6.33
CA CYS A 209 0.87 7.13 -6.54
C CYS A 209 -0.30 8.13 -6.48
N ARG A 210 -1.43 7.84 -7.13
CA ARG A 210 -2.65 8.67 -7.08
C ARG A 210 -3.17 8.82 -5.66
N LEU A 211 -3.21 7.73 -4.90
CA LEU A 211 -3.65 7.73 -3.50
C LEU A 211 -2.70 8.54 -2.60
N CYS A 212 -1.39 8.49 -2.84
CA CYS A 212 -0.41 9.30 -2.12
C CYS A 212 -0.62 10.81 -2.34
N ARG A 213 -0.98 11.23 -3.56
CA ARG A 213 -1.39 12.62 -3.83
C ARG A 213 -2.63 13.00 -3.02
N ALA A 214 -3.64 12.13 -3.00
CA ALA A 214 -4.85 12.35 -2.21
C ALA A 214 -4.54 12.46 -0.69
N TRP A 215 -3.62 11.65 -0.16
CA TRP A 215 -3.22 11.72 1.25
C TRP A 215 -2.42 12.97 1.61
N ALA A 216 -1.60 13.46 0.68
CA ALA A 216 -0.85 14.70 0.85
C ALA A 216 -1.79 15.92 1.00
N GLY A 217 -2.97 15.86 0.37
CA GLY A 217 -3.94 16.93 0.30
C GLY A 217 -3.75 17.78 -0.96
N PRO A 218 -4.71 18.68 -1.27
CA PRO A 218 -4.62 19.53 -2.45
C PRO A 218 -3.32 20.34 -2.41
N GLU A 219 -2.58 20.30 -3.51
CA GLU A 219 -1.54 21.29 -3.77
C GLU A 219 -2.23 22.62 -4.07
N ASP A 220 -1.69 23.74 -3.57
CA ASP A 220 -2.26 25.08 -3.80
C ASP A 220 -2.12 25.54 -5.27
N ALA A 221 -1.69 24.65 -6.18
CA ALA A 221 -1.46 24.90 -7.59
C ALA A 221 -1.63 23.60 -8.40
N ASP A 222 -2.87 23.24 -8.75
CA ASP A 222 -3.21 22.76 -10.10
C ASP A 222 -4.72 22.47 -10.17
N ASN A 223 -5.42 23.34 -10.91
CA ASN A 223 -6.81 23.14 -11.34
C ASN A 223 -6.84 22.15 -12.51
N ASP A 224 -6.50 20.88 -12.31
CA ASP A 224 -6.91 19.89 -13.30
C ASP A 224 -7.21 18.51 -12.72
N VAL A 225 -8.36 18.00 -13.17
CA VAL A 225 -9.05 16.76 -12.82
C VAL A 225 -9.58 16.69 -11.38
N SER A 226 -10.86 17.04 -11.25
CA SER A 226 -11.69 16.76 -10.08
C SER A 226 -11.80 15.26 -9.81
N ASP A 227 -10.91 14.74 -8.97
CA ASP A 227 -11.10 13.45 -8.33
C ASP A 227 -11.91 13.70 -7.04
N ASP A 228 -13.21 13.36 -7.08
CA ASP A 228 -14.20 13.57 -6.01
C ASP A 228 -13.77 12.97 -4.65
N VAL A 229 -12.76 12.10 -4.67
CA VAL A 229 -12.09 11.49 -3.51
C VAL A 229 -11.38 12.53 -2.62
N SER A 230 -10.97 13.68 -3.17
CA SER A 230 -10.15 14.67 -2.44
C SER A 230 -10.96 15.62 -1.54
N ARG A 231 -12.26 15.85 -1.80
CA ARG A 231 -13.00 16.93 -1.10
C ARG A 231 -13.63 16.51 0.23
N ASN A 232 -13.91 15.23 0.42
CA ASN A 232 -14.64 14.72 1.59
C ASN A 232 -13.83 13.83 2.54
N ASN A 233 -12.53 13.63 2.27
CA ASN A 233 -11.67 12.84 3.14
C ASN A 233 -10.97 13.75 4.15
N GLY A 234 -11.24 13.54 5.44
CA GLY A 234 -10.55 14.25 6.51
C GLY A 234 -9.03 14.13 6.37
N ARG A 235 -8.30 15.16 6.83
CA ARG A 235 -6.84 15.20 6.72
C ARG A 235 -6.21 13.98 7.42
N ILE A 236 -5.63 13.08 6.64
CA ILE A 236 -4.94 11.89 7.17
C ILE A 236 -3.63 12.32 7.81
N ASN A 237 -3.33 11.80 9.01
CA ASN A 237 -2.03 11.97 9.64
C ASN A 237 -1.02 11.00 9.01
N LEU A 238 0.09 11.52 8.50
CA LEU A 238 1.16 10.76 7.84
C LEU A 238 2.46 10.82 8.67
N PRO A 239 2.52 10.13 9.83
CA PRO A 239 3.73 10.12 10.63
C PRO A 239 4.85 9.34 9.93
N TRP A 240 6.08 9.48 10.41
CA TRP A 240 7.28 8.96 9.74
C TRP A 240 7.23 7.45 9.49
N GLU A 241 6.62 6.68 10.39
CA GLU A 241 6.47 5.22 10.28
C GLU A 241 5.65 4.79 9.06
N LEU A 242 4.72 5.65 8.63
CA LEU A 242 3.92 5.44 7.43
C LEU A 242 4.60 6.08 6.20
N MET A 243 5.26 7.22 6.38
CA MET A 243 5.95 7.93 5.30
C MET A 243 7.14 7.14 4.75
N GLN A 244 7.87 6.42 5.61
CA GLN A 244 9.06 5.68 5.23
C GLN A 244 8.79 4.60 4.14
N PRO A 245 7.81 3.68 4.28
CA PRO A 245 7.46 2.77 3.20
C PRO A 245 6.83 3.47 2.00
N ILE A 246 6.07 4.56 2.19
CA ILE A 246 5.54 5.37 1.08
C ILE A 246 6.67 5.86 0.17
N LEU A 247 7.69 6.48 0.76
CA LEU A 247 8.83 7.02 0.01
C LEU A 247 9.64 5.91 -0.70
N ARG A 248 9.75 4.71 -0.13
CA ARG A 248 10.40 3.56 -0.79
C ARG A 248 9.62 3.10 -2.02
N ILE A 249 8.30 2.97 -1.89
CA ILE A 249 7.43 2.58 -3.01
C ILE A 249 7.48 3.65 -4.11
N LEU A 250 7.36 4.92 -3.75
CA LEU A 250 7.49 6.03 -4.71
C LEU A 250 8.88 6.05 -5.38
N GLY A 251 9.94 5.76 -4.62
CA GLY A 251 11.28 5.60 -5.14
C GLY A 251 11.35 4.55 -6.25
N HIS A 252 10.72 3.39 -6.05
CA HIS A 252 10.60 2.38 -7.09
C HIS A 252 9.72 2.84 -8.27
N CYS A 253 8.63 3.57 -8.05
CA CYS A 253 7.80 4.06 -9.15
C CYS A 253 8.55 5.02 -10.08
N VAL A 254 9.54 5.75 -9.56
CA VAL A 254 10.29 6.77 -10.30
C VAL A 254 11.61 6.25 -10.84
N MET A 255 12.32 5.41 -10.08
CA MET A 255 13.67 4.94 -10.40
C MET A 255 13.73 3.42 -10.64
N GLY A 256 12.59 2.75 -10.64
CA GLY A 256 12.51 1.31 -10.84
C GLY A 256 12.94 0.91 -12.26
N PRO A 257 13.24 -0.39 -12.46
CA PRO A 257 13.64 -0.91 -13.78
C PRO A 257 12.52 -0.86 -14.82
N GLU A 258 11.28 -0.69 -14.36
CA GLU A 258 10.08 -0.71 -15.18
C GLU A 258 9.86 0.64 -15.89
N LYS A 259 10.05 0.65 -17.21
CA LYS A 259 9.97 1.85 -18.04
C LYS A 259 8.53 2.13 -18.48
N SER A 260 7.70 2.63 -17.58
CA SER A 260 6.38 3.18 -17.91
C SER A 260 6.37 4.69 -17.67
N ASP A 261 6.16 5.48 -18.73
CA ASP A 261 6.09 6.94 -18.63
C ASP A 261 4.92 7.38 -17.72
N GLU A 262 3.77 6.68 -17.79
CA GLU A 262 2.63 6.97 -16.91
C GLU A 262 2.98 6.73 -15.43
N LEU A 263 3.70 5.64 -15.13
CA LEU A 263 4.15 5.33 -13.78
C LEU A 263 5.15 6.37 -13.28
N PHE A 264 6.12 6.74 -14.12
CA PHE A 264 7.12 7.77 -13.79
C PHE A 264 6.45 9.11 -13.48
N ARG A 265 5.57 9.60 -14.38
CA ARG A 265 4.86 10.88 -14.20
C ARG A 265 3.97 10.87 -12.96
N SER A 266 3.24 9.77 -12.74
CA SER A 266 2.39 9.60 -11.56
C SER A 266 3.22 9.57 -10.27
N GLY A 267 4.35 8.87 -10.28
CA GLY A 267 5.30 8.79 -9.18
C GLY A 267 5.93 10.14 -8.85
N LEU A 268 6.40 10.88 -9.86
CA LEU A 268 6.97 12.22 -9.69
C LEU A 268 5.96 13.21 -9.11
N ALA A 269 4.74 13.22 -9.65
CA ALA A 269 3.65 14.05 -9.11
C ALA A 269 3.36 13.70 -7.64
N ALA A 270 3.29 12.41 -7.30
CA ALA A 270 3.12 11.97 -5.92
C ALA A 270 4.28 12.38 -5.00
N CYS A 271 5.53 12.31 -5.47
CA CYS A 271 6.70 12.76 -4.72
C CYS A 271 6.62 14.26 -4.39
N ARG A 272 6.20 15.09 -5.36
CA ARG A 272 5.99 16.54 -5.16
C ARG A 272 4.90 16.81 -4.12
N SER A 273 3.78 16.11 -4.21
CA SER A 273 2.67 16.27 -3.24
C SER A 273 3.10 15.86 -1.83
N VAL A 274 3.75 14.70 -1.71
CA VAL A 274 4.27 14.20 -0.42
C VAL A 274 5.34 15.15 0.13
N HIS A 275 6.19 15.72 -0.72
CA HIS A 275 7.17 16.73 -0.30
C HIS A 275 6.50 18.00 0.24
N GLY A 276 5.54 18.55 -0.51
CA GLY A 276 4.77 19.72 -0.07
C GLY A 276 4.03 19.45 1.25
N ARG A 277 3.51 18.23 1.44
CA ARG A 277 2.92 17.82 2.72
C ARG A 277 3.95 17.73 3.84
N ALA A 278 5.12 17.14 3.59
CA ALA A 278 6.19 17.04 4.59
C ALA A 278 6.67 18.42 5.06
N MET A 279 6.72 19.40 4.16
CA MET A 279 7.02 20.80 4.48
C MET A 279 5.96 21.43 5.38
N ARG A 280 4.67 21.25 5.04
CA ARG A 280 3.54 21.74 5.85
C ARG A 280 3.48 21.12 7.25
N ASP A 281 3.86 19.85 7.37
CA ASP A 281 3.88 19.12 8.64
C ASP A 281 5.21 19.29 9.41
N ILE A 282 6.18 20.06 8.87
CA ILE A 282 7.50 20.34 9.46
C ILE A 282 8.21 19.04 9.91
N ASN A 283 8.18 18.00 9.06
CA ASN A 283 8.84 16.73 9.34
C ASN A 283 10.21 16.68 8.62
N PRO A 284 11.34 16.93 9.31
CA PRO A 284 12.64 17.09 8.66
C PRO A 284 13.11 15.82 7.93
N LYS A 285 12.82 14.63 8.49
CA LYS A 285 13.18 13.35 7.86
C LYS A 285 12.43 13.15 6.55
N ALA A 286 11.13 13.45 6.55
CA ALA A 286 10.29 13.36 5.36
C ALA A 286 10.65 14.44 4.33
N VAL A 287 10.95 15.67 4.76
CA VAL A 287 11.38 16.76 3.88
C VAL A 287 12.65 16.38 3.13
N LEU A 288 13.68 15.92 3.85
CA LEU A 288 14.95 15.51 3.24
C LEU A 288 14.74 14.35 2.26
N ALA A 289 14.09 13.28 2.70
CA ALA A 289 13.93 12.09 1.86
C ALA A 289 13.06 12.35 0.62
N SER A 290 11.94 13.07 0.76
CA SER A 290 11.07 13.41 -0.37
C SER A 290 11.73 14.37 -1.36
N MET A 291 12.44 15.40 -0.88
CA MET A 291 13.16 16.35 -1.74
C MET A 291 14.30 15.67 -2.50
N SER A 292 15.08 14.82 -1.83
CA SER A 292 16.13 14.04 -2.50
C SER A 292 15.56 13.18 -3.62
N LEU A 293 14.41 12.54 -3.38
CA LEU A 293 13.75 11.73 -4.40
C LEU A 293 13.25 12.57 -5.58
N VAL A 294 12.63 13.74 -5.35
CA VAL A 294 12.20 14.65 -6.42
C VAL A 294 13.40 15.10 -7.27
N LYS A 295 14.51 15.49 -6.64
CA LYS A 295 15.72 15.92 -7.37
C LYS A 295 16.34 14.80 -8.19
N LEU A 296 16.41 13.59 -7.64
CA LEU A 296 16.91 12.42 -8.38
C LEU A 296 16.00 12.07 -9.56
N ALA A 297 14.69 12.18 -9.38
CA ALA A 297 13.70 11.97 -10.43
C ALA A 297 13.90 12.96 -11.59
N GLU A 298 14.02 14.24 -11.29
CA GLU A 298 14.18 15.29 -12.28
C GLU A 298 15.53 15.18 -13.01
N ALA A 299 16.60 14.88 -12.28
CA ALA A 299 17.91 14.61 -12.86
C ALA A 299 17.91 13.38 -13.79
N SER A 300 17.00 12.42 -13.59
CA SER A 300 16.88 11.26 -14.49
C SER A 300 16.20 11.58 -15.83
N VAL A 301 15.45 12.68 -15.90
CA VAL A 301 14.85 13.20 -17.16
C VAL A 301 15.89 13.97 -17.96
N GLU A 302 16.80 14.66 -17.27
CA GLU A 302 17.96 15.29 -17.88
C GLU A 302 18.92 14.19 -18.34
N VAL A 303 18.89 13.88 -19.65
CA VAL A 303 19.84 12.95 -20.27
C VAL A 303 21.23 13.59 -20.20
N VAL A 304 21.91 13.42 -19.07
CA VAL A 304 23.33 13.71 -18.96
C VAL A 304 24.05 12.42 -19.29
N ASP A 305 24.57 12.33 -20.52
CA ASP A 305 25.48 11.25 -20.88
C ASP A 305 26.80 11.45 -20.12
N TYR A 306 26.93 10.79 -18.97
CA TYR A 306 28.17 10.80 -18.18
C TYR A 306 29.34 10.06 -18.86
N THR A 307 29.10 9.41 -20.01
CA THR A 307 30.15 8.79 -20.84
C THR A 307 30.67 9.72 -21.93
N GLU A 308 30.01 10.85 -22.19
CA GLU A 308 30.58 11.92 -22.99
C GLU A 308 31.56 12.73 -22.14
N ILE A 309 32.86 12.39 -22.26
CA ILE A 309 33.92 13.33 -21.90
C ILE A 309 33.77 14.51 -22.86
N GLY A 310 33.20 15.61 -22.38
CA GLY A 310 33.16 16.86 -23.12
C GLY A 310 34.58 17.26 -23.51
N MET A 311 34.96 17.01 -24.76
CA MET A 311 36.23 17.46 -25.30
C MET A 311 36.15 18.98 -25.46
N SER A 312 36.38 19.72 -24.38
CA SER A 312 36.67 21.14 -24.49
C SER A 312 38.07 21.27 -25.08
N ASN A 313 38.16 21.60 -26.37
CA ASN A 313 39.43 21.98 -27.02
C ASN A 313 39.98 23.33 -26.52
N VAL A 314 39.51 23.82 -25.37
CA VAL A 314 40.01 25.01 -24.72
C VAL A 314 40.78 24.57 -23.49
N ILE A 315 42.10 24.54 -23.62
CA ILE A 315 43.00 24.58 -22.48
C ILE A 315 42.90 26.01 -21.95
N SER A 316 42.11 26.23 -20.91
CA SER A 316 42.14 27.47 -20.15
C SER A 316 43.44 27.49 -19.36
N PHE A 317 44.38 28.33 -19.78
CA PHE A 317 45.55 28.74 -19.00
C PHE A 317 45.16 29.78 -17.95
#